data_AF-A0A1M3KKV9-F1
#
_entry.id   AF-A0A1M3KKV9-F1
#
_cell.length_a   1.000
_cell.length_b   1.000
_cell.length_c   1.000
_cell.angle_alpha   90.00
_cell.angle_beta   90.00
_cell.angle_gamma   90.00
#
_symmetry.space_group_name_H-M   'P 1'
#
loop_
_entity.id
_entity.type
_entity.pdbx_description
1 polymer ?
#
loop_
_entity_poly.entity_id
_entity_poly.type
_entity_poly.pdbx_seq_one_letter_code
_entity_poly.pdbx_strand_id
1 'polypeptide(L)' 'MKVQILVGDQIVATQLISIESLPTQPPMRDIKRLALQRALEDRTITISQSLVAGFRLFDVLGEPIPDDGS' A
#
# COMPACT_ATOMS: atom_id res chain seq x y z
N MET A 1 5.67 -2.33 8.28
CA MET A 1 5.79 -2.36 6.80
C MET A 1 5.28 -1.05 6.23
N LYS A 2 5.86 -0.57 5.14
CA LYS A 2 5.48 0.71 4.51
C LYS A 2 4.94 0.47 3.11
N VAL A 3 3.81 1.09 2.79
CA VAL A 3 3.19 1.03 1.46
C VAL A 3 3.15 2.44 0.90
N GLN A 4 3.76 2.65 -0.25
CA GLN A 4 3.61 3.88 -1.02
C GLN A 4 2.57 3.64 -2.11
N ILE A 5 1.62 4.56 -2.21
CA ILE A 5 0.58 4.57 -3.25
C ILE A 5 1.01 5.59 -4.29
N LEU A 6 1.02 5.16 -5.54
CA LEU A 6 1.46 5.96 -6.68
C LEU A 6 0.29 6.22 -7.63
N VAL A 7 0.24 7.40 -8.24
CA VAL A 7 -0.66 7.70 -9.36
C VAL A 7 0.19 8.26 -10.49
N GLY A 8 0.27 7.53 -11.60
CA GLY A 8 1.34 7.71 -12.57
C GLY A 8 2.69 7.46 -11.89
N ASP A 9 3.61 8.43 -11.97
CA ASP A 9 4.94 8.35 -11.35
C ASP A 9 5.05 9.06 -10.00
N GLN A 10 3.96 9.63 -9.48
CA GLN A 10 3.99 10.41 -8.25
C GLN A 10 3.50 9.61 -7.05
N ILE A 11 4.21 9.73 -5.91
CA ILE A 11 3.77 9.20 -4.63
C ILE A 11 2.70 10.13 -4.07
N VAL A 12 1.46 9.66 -4.00
CA VAL A 12 0.31 10.44 -3.51
C VAL A 12 -0.03 10.16 -2.07
N ALA A 13 0.30 8.97 -1.56
CA ALA A 13 0.11 8.61 -0.16
C ALA A 13 1.17 7.61 0.30
N THR A 14 1.50 7.64 1.59
CA THR A 14 2.37 6.66 2.24
C THR A 14 1.66 6.15 3.48
N GLN A 15 1.37 4.85 3.51
CA GLN A 15 0.69 4.21 4.62
C GLN A 15 1.64 3.28 5.38
N LEU A 16 1.64 3.42 6.71
CA LEU A 16 2.33 2.51 7.61
C LEU A 16 1.35 1.43 8.06
N ILE A 17 1.72 0.17 7.83
CA ILE A 17 0.95 -1.00 8.23
C ILE A 17 1.78 -1.77 9.24
N SER A 18 1.30 -1.81 10.49
CA SER A 18 1.83 -2.74 11.49
C SER A 18 1.28 -4.13 11.21
N ILE A 19 2.18 -5.11 11.13
CA ILE A 19 1.88 -6.54 10.90
C ILE A 19 1.92 -7.31 12.25
N GLU A 20 2.18 -6.61 13.36
CA GLU A 20 2.40 -7.19 14.70
C GLU A 20 1.21 -8.01 15.25
N SER A 21 0.04 -7.93 14.61
CA SER A 21 -1.20 -8.59 15.04
C SER A 21 -1.59 -9.82 14.22
N LEU A 22 -0.79 -10.26 13.24
CA LEU A 22 -1.17 -11.36 12.35
C LEU A 22 -0.28 -12.60 12.55
N PRO A 23 -0.87 -13.78 12.82
CA PRO A 23 -0.12 -15.02 13.03
C PRO A 23 0.62 -15.52 11.77
N THR A 24 0.22 -15.01 10.61
CA THR A 24 0.83 -15.26 9.30
C THR A 24 0.88 -13.94 8.53
N GLN A 25 1.98 -13.70 7.81
CA GLN A 25 2.13 -12.51 6.99
C GLN A 25 0.96 -12.44 5.99
N PRO A 26 0.14 -11.37 6.00
CA PRO A 26 -1.01 -11.27 5.11
C PRO A 26 -0.55 -11.23 3.65
N PRO A 27 -1.34 -11.77 2.71
CA PRO A 27 -1.00 -11.71 1.30
C PRO A 27 -0.89 -10.24 0.84
N MET A 28 0.06 -9.96 -0.05
CA MET A 28 0.36 -8.59 -0.52
C MET A 28 -0.89 -7.87 -1.05
N ARG A 29 -1.82 -8.61 -1.67
CA ARG A 29 -3.09 -8.08 -2.14
C ARG A 29 -3.92 -7.42 -1.03
N ASP A 30 -3.99 -8.05 0.14
CA ASP A 30 -4.79 -7.54 1.25
C ASP A 30 -4.12 -6.34 1.89
N ILE A 31 -2.78 -6.32 1.93
CA ILE A 31 -1.99 -5.16 2.35
C ILE A 31 -2.27 -3.97 1.44
N LYS A 32 -2.20 -4.16 0.10
CA LYS A 32 -2.50 -3.09 -0.87
C LYS A 32 -3.92 -2.57 -0.70
N ARG A 33 -4.90 -3.46 -0.54
CA ARG A 33 -6.29 -3.10 -0.30
C ARG A 33 -6.45 -2.28 0.97
N LEU A 34 -5.81 -2.69 2.07
CA LEU A 34 -5.86 -1.97 3.35
C LEU A 34 -5.22 -0.58 3.22
N ALA A 35 -4.08 -0.47 2.53
CA ALA A 35 -3.42 0.81 2.27
C ALA A 35 -4.33 1.74 1.46
N LEU A 36 -4.95 1.23 0.39
CA LEU A 36 -5.84 1.99 -0.48
C LEU A 36 -7.10 2.44 0.26
N GLN A 37 -7.69 1.56 1.06
CA GLN A 37 -8.87 1.87 1.87
C GLN A 37 -8.56 3.00 2.86
N ARG A 38 -7.47 2.89 3.63
CA ARG A 38 -7.08 3.96 4.56
C ARG A 38 -6.80 5.27 3.83
N ALA A 39 -6.12 5.22 2.69
CA ALA A 39 -5.84 6.41 1.91
C ALA A 39 -7.10 7.12 1.40
N LEU A 40 -8.16 6.36 1.07
CA LEU A 40 -9.48 6.89 0.73
C LEU A 40 -10.20 7.46 1.95
N GLU A 41 -10.16 6.77 3.09
CA GLU A 41 -10.75 7.23 4.37
C GLU A 41 -10.11 8.54 4.82
N ASP A 42 -8.78 8.65 4.72
CA ASP A 42 -7.99 9.83 5.04
C ASP A 42 -8.13 10.95 3.99
N ARG A 43 -8.85 10.69 2.88
CA ARG A 43 -9.00 11.60 1.72
C ARG A 43 -7.67 12.05 1.10
N THR A 44 -6.61 11.25 1.30
CA THR A 44 -5.29 11.49 0.69
C THR A 44 -5.27 11.17 -0.81
N ILE A 45 -6.18 10.31 -1.24
CA ILE A 45 -6.45 10.01 -2.65
C ILE A 45 -7.96 10.06 -2.92
N THR A 46 -8.32 10.34 -4.17
CA THR A 46 -9.71 10.28 -4.65
C THR A 46 -10.07 8.87 -5.15
N ILE A 47 -11.36 8.62 -5.32
CA ILE A 47 -11.86 7.38 -5.93
C ILE A 47 -11.29 7.19 -7.34
N SER A 48 -11.20 8.26 -8.14
CA SER A 48 -10.64 8.16 -9.49
C SER A 48 -9.15 7.81 -9.47
N GLN A 49 -8.40 8.33 -8.50
CA GLN A 49 -6.99 8.00 -8.32
C GLN A 49 -6.78 6.56 -7.84
N SER A 50 -7.70 6.02 -7.03
CA SER A 50 -7.57 4.66 -6.52
C SER A 50 -7.72 3.59 -7.60
N LEU A 51 -8.43 3.89 -8.71
CA LEU A 51 -8.62 2.98 -9.85
C LEU A 51 -7.35 2.77 -10.69
N VAL A 52 -6.44 3.75 -10.67
CA VAL A 52 -5.18 3.73 -11.44
C VAL A 52 -3.96 3.69 -10.53
N ALA A 53 -4.17 3.40 -9.24
CA ALA A 53 -3.13 3.45 -8.24
C ALA A 53 -2.12 2.29 -8.42
N GLY A 54 -0.84 2.64 -8.49
CA GLY A 54 0.28 1.72 -8.33
C GLY A 54 0.69 1.60 -6.86
N PHE A 55 1.44 0.55 -6.54
CA PHE A 55 1.91 0.29 -5.18
C PHE A 55 3.40 -0.03 -5.16
N ARG A 56 4.11 0.50 -4.16
CA ARG A 56 5.45 0.04 -3.78
C ARG A 56 5.44 -0.35 -2.32
N LEU A 57 5.79 -1.60 -2.06
CA LEU A 57 5.82 -2.16 -0.71
C LEU A 57 7.27 -2.18 -0.24
N PHE A 58 7.47 -1.84 1.02
CA PHE A 58 8.78 -1.87 1.68
C PHE A 58 8.63 -2.62 2.98
N ASP A 59 9.54 -3.54 3.24
CA ASP A 59 9.58 -4.32 4.46
C ASP A 59 9.92 -3.45 5.69
N VAL A 60 10.17 -4.09 6.84
CA VAL A 60 10.53 -3.37 8.08
C VAL A 60 11.95 -2.81 8.06
N LEU A 61 12.82 -3.34 7.19
CA LEU A 61 14.19 -2.89 7.00
C LEU A 61 14.28 -1.78 5.95
N GLY A 62 13.19 -1.52 5.21
CA GLY A 62 13.10 -0.53 4.15
C GLY A 62 13.46 -1.09 2.77
N GLU A 63 13.58 -2.41 2.64
CA GLU A 63 13.87 -3.06 1.36
C GLU A 63 12.58 -3.19 0.53
N PRO A 64 12.64 -2.93 -0.79
CA PRO A 64 11.48 -3.04 -1.65
C PRO A 64 11.06 -4.51 -1.77
N ILE A 65 9.77 -4.78 -1.55
CA ILE A 65 9.18 -6.10 -1.75
C ILE A 65 8.73 -6.18 -3.22
N PRO A 66 9.25 -7.13 -4.02
CA PRO A 66 8.87 -7.26 -5.41
C PRO A 66 7.38 -7.56 -5.54
N ASP A 67 6.74 -6.87 -6.48
CA ASP A 67 5.32 -7.05 -6.74
C ASP A 67 5.13 -8.32 -7.58
N ASP A 68 4.93 -9.48 -6.93
CA ASP A 68 4.51 -10.70 -7.60
C ASP A 68 3.10 -10.46 -8.17
N GLY A 69 3.05 -10.19 -9.48
CA GLY A 69 1.90 -9.67 -10.21
C GLY A 69 0.54 -10.23 -9.75
N SER A 70 -0.34 -9.33 -9.33
CA SER A 70 -1.75 -9.59 -9.01
C SER A 70 -2.65 -8.77 -9.92
#